data_AF-A0A9E2UTL0-F1
#
_entry.id   AF-A0A9E2UTL0-F1
#
_cell.length_a   1.000
_cell.length_b   1.000
_cell.length_c   1.000
_cell.angle_alpha   90.00
_cell.angle_beta   90.00
_cell.angle_gamma   90.00
#
_symmetry.space_group_name_H-M   'P 1'
#
loop_
_entity.id
_entity.type
_entity.pdbx_description
1 polymer ?
#
loop_
_entity_poly.entity_id
_entity_poly.type
_entity_poly.pdbx_seq_one_letter_code
_entity_poly.pdbx_strand_id
1 'polypeptide(L)'
;MLRLESTLSVWGRPEFEETLKRELMQLGIADLPLQAGLTSGSQALDRPISVIIKHIEDAGPVIRVMAGIFFKSVIAGCSCADDPTPTNELDEFCELQLDIDKMTAVATITLQD
;
A
#
# COMPACT_ATOMS: atom_id res chain seq x y z
N MET A 1 -8.12 12.43 -4.30
CA MET A 1 -6.89 12.90 -3.61
C MET A 1 -6.88 12.20 -2.27
N LEU A 2 -5.85 11.40 -2.01
CA LEU A 2 -5.79 10.59 -0.80
C LEU A 2 -5.58 11.47 0.44
N ARG A 3 -6.30 11.17 1.52
CA ARG A 3 -6.15 11.86 2.81
C ARG A 3 -6.02 10.84 3.94
N LEU A 4 -5.08 11.09 4.84
CA LEU A 4 -4.76 10.25 5.99
C LEU A 4 -5.03 11.01 7.29
N GLU A 5 -6.28 11.45 7.46
CA GLU A 5 -6.70 12.32 8.58
C GLU A 5 -6.54 11.60 9.93
N SER A 6 -6.84 10.30 9.96
CA SER A 6 -6.68 9.48 11.16
C SER A 6 -5.22 9.41 11.56
N THR A 7 -4.33 9.11 10.61
CA THR A 7 -2.89 9.08 10.81
C THR A 7 -2.34 10.42 11.28
N LEU A 8 -2.73 11.54 10.65
CA LEU A 8 -2.25 12.85 11.03
C LEU A 8 -2.70 13.24 12.45
N SER A 9 -3.92 12.87 12.86
CA SER A 9 -4.46 13.18 14.19
C SER A 9 -3.65 12.60 15.35
N VAL A 10 -2.90 11.52 15.07
CA VAL A 10 -2.05 10.82 16.04
C VAL A 10 -0.55 11.07 15.78
N TRP A 11 -0.19 12.06 14.96
CA TRP A 11 1.21 12.41 14.75
C TRP A 11 1.92 12.76 16.06
N GLY A 12 3.12 12.21 16.26
CA GLY A 12 3.89 12.34 17.50
C GLY A 12 3.43 11.43 18.64
N ARG A 13 2.43 10.58 18.44
CA ARG A 13 1.96 9.59 19.41
C ARG A 13 2.46 8.18 19.07
N PRO A 14 2.60 7.27 20.04
CA PRO A 14 3.04 5.90 19.77
C PRO A 14 2.06 5.12 18.88
N GLU A 15 0.79 5.53 18.79
CA GLU A 15 -0.22 4.87 17.95
C GLU A 15 -0.12 5.25 16.46
N PHE A 16 0.78 6.15 16.08
CA PHE A 16 0.92 6.63 14.70
C PHE A 16 1.15 5.50 13.70
N GLU A 17 2.13 4.64 13.98
CA GLU A 17 2.52 3.56 13.06
C GLU A 17 1.36 2.58 12.83
N GLU A 18 0.67 2.20 13.91
CA GLU A 18 -0.47 1.28 13.84
C GLU A 18 -1.66 1.91 13.12
N THR A 19 -1.94 3.20 13.38
CA THR A 19 -3.03 3.93 12.71
C THR A 19 -2.75 4.03 11.21
N LEU A 20 -1.52 4.34 10.81
CA LEU A 20 -1.11 4.40 9.42
C LEU A 20 -1.23 3.04 8.73
N LYS A 21 -0.75 1.95 9.35
CA LYS A 21 -0.91 0.60 8.80
C LYS A 21 -2.38 0.29 8.54
N ARG A 22 -3.26 0.57 9.51
CA ARG A 22 -4.71 0.31 9.39
C ARG A 22 -5.34 1.12 8.27
N GLU A 23 -5.01 2.41 8.16
CA GLU A 23 -5.54 3.28 7.11
C GLU A 23 -5.07 2.80 5.73
N LEU A 24 -3.78 2.43 5.57
CA LEU A 24 -3.25 1.88 4.32
C LEU A 24 -3.87 0.52 3.94
N MET A 25 -4.11 -0.36 4.91
CA MET A 25 -4.81 -1.63 4.67
C MET A 25 -6.27 -1.41 4.23
N GLN A 26 -6.92 -0.31 4.62
CA GLN A 26 -8.29 0.01 4.23
C GLN A 26 -8.41 0.62 2.83
N LEU A 27 -7.35 1.28 2.32
CA LEU A 27 -7.31 1.85 0.97
C LEU A 27 -7.37 0.80 -0.14
N GLY A 28 -6.78 -0.38 0.09
CA GLY A 28 -6.76 -1.47 -0.88
C GLY A 28 -6.03 -1.13 -2.19
N ILE A 29 -6.25 -1.95 -3.24
CA ILE A 29 -5.65 -1.76 -4.58
C ILE A 29 -6.16 -0.52 -5.32
N ALA A 30 -7.25 0.11 -4.88
CA ALA A 30 -7.89 1.21 -5.60
C ALA A 30 -7.08 2.52 -5.46
N ASP A 31 -6.53 2.77 -4.27
CA ASP A 31 -5.80 3.99 -3.95
C ASP A 31 -4.29 3.75 -3.78
N LEU A 32 -3.85 2.49 -3.64
CA LEU A 32 -2.44 2.11 -3.65
C LEU A 32 -1.99 1.69 -5.06
N PRO A 33 -0.79 2.08 -5.52
CA PRO A 33 -0.29 1.75 -6.87
C PRO A 33 0.19 0.28 -6.99
N LEU A 34 -0.51 -0.68 -6.37
CA LEU A 34 -0.10 -2.09 -6.31
C LEU A 34 -0.01 -2.74 -7.68
N GLN A 35 -0.92 -2.38 -8.59
CA GLN A 35 -0.89 -2.85 -9.98
C GLN A 35 0.37 -2.39 -10.73
N ALA A 36 0.89 -1.20 -10.40
CA ALA A 36 2.13 -0.68 -10.98
C ALA A 36 3.37 -1.27 -10.31
N GLY A 37 3.25 -1.71 -9.05
CA GLY A 37 4.32 -2.38 -8.28
C GLY A 37 4.40 -3.90 -8.49
N LEU A 38 3.69 -4.46 -9.47
CA LEU A 38 3.76 -5.88 -9.78
C LEU A 38 5.13 -6.24 -10.37
N THR A 39 5.71 -7.33 -9.87
CA THR A 39 6.96 -7.88 -10.41
C THR A 39 6.71 -9.13 -11.24
N SER A 40 5.78 -9.99 -10.83
CA SER A 40 5.60 -11.33 -11.43
C SER A 40 4.23 -11.54 -12.08
N GLY A 41 3.16 -11.15 -11.39
CA GLY A 41 1.78 -11.31 -11.86
C GLY A 41 1.37 -10.24 -12.85
N SER A 42 0.20 -10.46 -13.46
CA SER A 42 -0.40 -9.49 -14.39
C SER A 42 -1.52 -8.66 -13.75
N GLN A 43 -2.07 -9.12 -12.63
CA GLN A 43 -3.17 -8.44 -11.93
C GLN A 43 -2.97 -8.50 -10.42
N ALA A 44 -2.99 -7.35 -9.75
CA ALA A 44 -2.92 -7.27 -8.29
C ALA A 44 -4.27 -7.65 -7.66
N LEU A 45 -4.23 -8.36 -6.54
CA LEU A 45 -5.38 -8.69 -5.71
C LEU A 45 -5.44 -7.75 -4.50
N ASP A 46 -6.66 -7.42 -4.09
CA ASP A 46 -6.94 -6.57 -2.94
C ASP A 46 -6.83 -7.27 -1.58
N ARG A 47 -6.43 -8.54 -1.56
CA ARG A 47 -6.49 -9.37 -0.36
C ARG A 47 -5.54 -10.58 -0.39
N PRO A 48 -4.87 -10.89 0.73
CA PRO A 48 -4.59 -10.01 1.86
C PRO A 48 -3.48 -8.98 1.53
N ILE A 49 -3.64 -7.74 1.98
CA ILE A 49 -2.59 -6.70 1.94
C ILE A 49 -1.98 -6.57 3.34
N SER A 50 -0.66 -6.65 3.43
CA SER A 50 0.09 -6.42 4.68
C SER A 50 1.06 -5.27 4.51
N VAL A 51 1.15 -4.41 5.52
CA VAL A 51 1.96 -3.18 5.48
C VAL A 51 3.02 -3.21 6.57
N ILE A 52 4.27 -2.94 6.18
CA ILE A 52 5.39 -2.77 7.10
C ILE A 52 5.93 -1.35 6.96
N ILE A 53 6.05 -0.62 8.07
CA ILE A 53 6.67 0.69 8.06
C ILE A 53 8.18 0.51 8.22
N LYS A 54 8.93 0.93 7.19
CA LYS A 54 10.40 0.83 7.17
C LYS A 54 11.05 2.05 7.81
N HIS A 55 10.49 3.22 7.57
CA HIS A 55 11.05 4.48 8.04
C HIS A 55 9.97 5.55 8.18
N ILE A 56 10.11 6.40 9.19
CA ILE A 56 9.27 7.58 9.41
C ILE A 56 10.20 8.75 9.68
N GLU A 57 10.04 9.82 8.91
CA GLU A 57 10.84 11.03 9.00
C GLU A 57 9.93 12.26 9.09
N ASP A 58 10.29 13.16 10.00
CA ASP A 58 9.78 14.53 9.98
C ASP A 58 10.56 15.34 8.94
N ALA A 59 10.00 15.50 7.74
CA ALA A 59 10.62 16.21 6.62
C ALA A 59 10.15 17.67 6.52
N GLY A 60 9.82 18.32 7.65
CA GLY A 60 9.38 19.72 7.69
C GLY A 60 7.86 19.86 7.50
N PRO A 61 7.35 20.37 6.35
CA PRO A 61 5.91 20.51 6.12
C PRO A 61 5.18 19.18 5.93
N VAL A 62 5.92 18.10 5.64
CA VAL A 62 5.37 16.76 5.42
C VAL A 62 5.95 15.74 6.40
N ILE A 63 5.20 14.68 6.66
CA ILE A 63 5.69 13.45 7.27
C ILE A 63 6.02 12.51 6.12
N ARG A 64 7.29 12.11 6.02
CA ARG A 64 7.73 11.15 5.01
C ARG A 64 7.77 9.76 5.61
N VAL A 65 7.09 8.83 4.97
CA VAL A 65 7.05 7.43 5.40
C VAL A 65 7.50 6.53 4.26
N MET A 66 8.42 5.62 4.56
CA MET A 66 8.73 4.51 3.66
C MET A 66 8.03 3.26 4.18
N ALA A 67 7.20 2.66 3.34
CA ALA A 67 6.43 1.47 3.67
C ALA A 67 6.70 0.36 2.64
N GLY A 68 6.84 -0.88 3.11
CA GLY A 68 6.79 -2.07 2.27
C GLY A 68 5.37 -2.64 2.28
N ILE A 69 4.84 -2.97 1.10
CA ILE A 69 3.53 -3.57 0.93
C ILE A 69 3.69 -4.98 0.39
N PHE A 70 3.17 -5.95 1.14
CA PHE A 70 3.03 -7.33 0.70
C PHE A 70 1.60 -7.55 0.25
N PHE A 71 1.43 -8.09 -0.94
CA PHE A 71 0.13 -8.34 -1.53
C PHE A 71 0.19 -9.57 -2.44
N LYS A 72 -0.96 -9.99 -2.96
CA LYS A 72 -1.05 -11.10 -3.89
C LYS A 72 -1.30 -10.60 -5.30
N SER A 73 -0.85 -11.34 -6.29
CA SER A 73 -1.21 -11.13 -7.69
C SER A 73 -1.60 -12.45 -8.35
N VAL A 74 -2.17 -12.37 -9.55
CA VAL A 74 -2.46 -13.54 -10.37
C VAL A 74 -1.92 -13.32 -11.78
N ILE A 75 -1.59 -14.41 -12.46
CA ILE A 75 -1.35 -14.39 -13.90
C ILE A 75 -2.71 -14.66 -14.58
N ALA A 76 -3.28 -13.63 -15.19
CA ALA A 76 -4.50 -13.75 -15.96
C ALA A 76 -4.21 -14.52 -17.26
N GLY A 77 -4.44 -15.83 -17.24
CA GLY A 77 -4.43 -16.67 -18.44
C GLY A 77 -5.72 -16.46 -19.24
N CYS A 78 -5.64 -16.54 -20.58
CA CYS A 78 -6.82 -16.63 -21.45
C CYS A 78 -7.73 -17.77 -20.95
N SER A 79 -8.99 -17.45 -20.62
CA SER A 79 -10.01 -18.44 -20.21
C SER A 79 -10.23 -19.49 -21.31
N CYS A 80 -9.61 -20.65 -21.15
CA CYS A 80 -10.19 -21.91 -21.61
C CYS A 80 -10.69 -22.64 -20.35
N ALA A 81 -12.00 -22.80 -20.28
CA ALA A 81 -12.77 -23.25 -19.13
C ALA A 81 -12.47 -24.70 -18.70
N ASP A 82 -12.87 -25.02 -17.46
CA ASP A 82 -12.98 -26.37 -16.84
C ASP A 82 -11.80 -26.94 -16.03
N ASP A 83 -11.10 -26.14 -15.23
CA ASP A 83 -10.25 -26.70 -14.17
C ASP A 83 -10.45 -25.99 -12.82
N PRO A 84 -10.84 -26.68 -11.72
CA PRO A 84 -10.98 -26.13 -10.37
C PRO A 84 -9.62 -25.90 -9.69
N THR A 85 -8.57 -25.63 -10.47
CA THR A 85 -7.23 -25.40 -9.95
C THR A 85 -7.25 -24.13 -9.10
N PRO A 86 -6.64 -24.13 -7.89
CA PRO A 86 -6.52 -22.90 -7.10
C PRO A 86 -5.86 -21.83 -7.97
N THR A 87 -6.50 -20.66 -8.04
CA THR A 87 -6.00 -19.48 -8.73
C THR A 87 -4.51 -19.33 -8.40
N ASN A 88 -3.66 -19.24 -9.42
CA ASN A 88 -2.21 -19.21 -9.25
C ASN A 88 -1.78 -17.87 -8.64
N GLU A 89 -2.02 -17.71 -7.35
CA GLU A 89 -1.71 -16.52 -6.58
C GLU A 89 -0.21 -16.44 -6.31
N LEU A 90 0.41 -15.34 -6.72
CA LEU A 90 1.80 -15.04 -6.50
C LEU A 90 1.94 -14.05 -5.35
N ASP A 91 2.97 -14.23 -4.53
CA ASP A 91 3.39 -13.23 -3.56
C ASP A 91 4.11 -12.09 -4.27
N GLU A 92 3.65 -10.87 -4.01
CA GLU A 92 4.24 -9.65 -4.50
C GLU A 92 4.67 -8.76 -3.34
N PHE A 93 5.67 -7.93 -3.64
CA PHE A 93 6.18 -6.96 -2.71
C PHE A 93 6.57 -5.69 -3.47
N CYS A 94 6.15 -4.54 -2.96
CA CYS A 94 6.61 -3.25 -3.46
C CYS A 94 6.90 -2.27 -2.33
N GLU A 95 7.76 -1.30 -2.59
CA GLU A 95 8.07 -0.25 -1.65
C GLU A 95 7.41 1.06 -2.07
N LEU A 96 6.83 1.77 -1.10
CA LEU A 96 6.13 3.03 -1.31
C LEU A 96 6.74 4.10 -0.42
N GLN A 97 6.92 5.30 -0.98
CA GLN A 97 7.10 6.52 -0.23
C GLN A 97 5.75 7.25 -0.13
N LEU A 98 5.37 7.59 1.09
CA LEU A 98 4.22 8.44 1.39
C LEU A 98 4.70 9.76 1.94
N ASP A 99 4.34 10.85 1.28
CA ASP A 99 4.54 12.21 1.79
C ASP A 99 3.19 12.78 2.23
N ILE A 100 2.99 12.91 3.54
CA ILE A 100 1.74 13.34 4.18
C ILE A 100 1.88 14.80 4.61
N ASP A 101 1.09 15.69 4.03
CA ASP A 101 1.04 17.10 4.41
C ASP A 101 0.45 17.28 5.81
N LYS A 102 1.22 17.94 6.70
CA LYS A 102 0.85 18.09 8.12
C LYS A 102 -0.29 19.08 8.38
N MET A 103 -0.67 19.89 7.41
CA MET A 103 -1.76 20.85 7.53
C MET A 103 -3.07 20.31 6.99
N THR A 104 -3.01 19.48 5.96
CA THR A 104 -4.18 19.07 5.17
C THR A 104 -4.46 17.57 5.20
N ALA A 105 -3.55 16.77 5.77
CA ALA A 105 -3.55 15.31 5.74
C ALA A 105 -3.50 14.70 4.33
N VAL A 106 -3.28 15.52 3.30
CA VAL A 106 -3.14 15.06 1.92
C VAL A 106 -1.88 14.22 1.81
N ALA A 107 -2.02 13.01 1.29
CA ALA A 107 -0.91 12.09 1.10
C ALA A 107 -0.62 11.91 -0.39
N THR A 108 0.65 12.02 -0.76
CA THR A 108 1.15 11.64 -2.09
C THR A 108 1.88 10.32 -1.96
N ILE A 109 1.51 9.33 -2.76
CA ILE A 109 2.14 8.02 -2.79
C ILE A 109 3.00 7.90 -4.04
N THR A 110 4.25 7.49 -3.86
CA THR A 110 5.20 7.25 -4.95
C THR A 110 5.77 5.84 -4.80
N LEU A 111 5.66 5.03 -5.86
CA LEU A 111 6.33 3.73 -5.94
C LEU A 111 7.86 3.94 -5.91
N GLN A 112 8.56 3.13 -5.13
CA GLN A 112 10.02 3.10 -5.09
C GLN A 112 10.48 1.83 -5.80
N ASP A 113 11.48 1.97 -6.68
CA ASP A 113 12.09 0.89 -7.47
C ASP A 113 13.12 0.09 -6.66
#